data_AF-A0A0F9HEA9-F1
#
_entry.id   AF-A0A0F9HEA9-F1
#
_cell.length_a   1.000
_cell.length_b   1.000
_cell.length_c   1.000
_cell.angle_alpha   90.00
_cell.angle_beta   90.00
_cell.angle_gamma   90.00
#
_symmetry.space_group_name_H-M   'P 1'
#
loop_
_entity.id
_entity.type
_entity.pdbx_description
1 polymer ?
#
loop_
_entity_poly.entity_id
_entity_poly.type
_entity_poly.pdbx_seq_one_letter_code
_entity_poly.pdbx_strand_id
1 'polypeptide(L)'
;MTHRVAVLDKELCQPKKCGLECIKYCPVNKSGADCIVLNEEIKKAQIDEDICNGCGICVKVCPFDAITIVNLATELATDKVHQYDINSFRLYRLPTPKKGEVVGLLGRNGMGKSTVINILSGNIKPNLGNYSEPPEWDEILKYYSGTELKSHFEKIKDGQIKASIKPQQVYQVADAFDGTGKELLEKYDERGVSSQLIKELGLENSMEQSLKELSGGELQRLAVAVVVSKDADFYFFDEPSSYNDVFQRIRVARTIQNLTKIGKTVMVVEHDLTLLDYLSDYIEVLYGESAAYGIVSGVLSTKVGINIFLDGYIPSENVRFRDKKFTFDASSSSGEFQEGIEAISYPALEKKYPSFSVSIEPGRVRKGEVVGIMGANALGKTTMMKMIAGVEKPDSGKIDKKVKIAYKPQYLQNDVDVEVVSVLDTANET
;
A
#
# COMPACT_ATOMS: atom_id res chain seq x y z
N MET A 1 -19.40 16.88 -23.12
CA MET A 1 -19.00 17.65 -21.92
C MET A 1 -17.98 16.82 -21.17
N THR A 2 -16.77 17.32 -20.89
CA THR A 2 -15.74 16.57 -20.15
C THR A 2 -16.20 16.33 -18.71
N HIS A 3 -16.01 15.11 -18.18
CA HIS A 3 -16.26 14.83 -16.76
C HIS A 3 -15.11 15.42 -15.93
N ARG A 4 -15.42 16.28 -14.97
CA ARG A 4 -14.39 16.98 -14.19
C ARG A 4 -14.34 16.43 -12.78
N VAL A 5 -13.13 16.24 -12.30
CA VAL A 5 -12.83 15.78 -10.94
C VAL A 5 -11.98 16.85 -10.29
N ALA A 6 -12.60 17.63 -9.42
CA ALA A 6 -11.92 18.52 -8.51
C ALA A 6 -11.81 17.83 -7.14
N VAL A 7 -10.61 17.84 -6.57
CA VAL A 7 -10.35 17.34 -5.22
C VAL A 7 -9.61 18.38 -4.42
N LEU A 8 -9.99 18.49 -3.14
CA LEU A 8 -9.35 19.36 -2.17
C LEU A 8 -8.82 18.53 -1.00
N ASP A 9 -7.51 18.59 -0.80
CA ASP A 9 -6.90 18.11 0.44
C ASP A 9 -7.22 19.10 1.57
N LYS A 10 -8.11 18.69 2.47
CA LYS A 10 -8.59 19.53 3.58
C LYS A 10 -7.48 19.81 4.61
N GLU A 11 -6.47 18.95 4.73
CA GLU A 11 -5.36 19.12 5.69
C GLU A 11 -4.36 20.16 5.18
N LEU A 12 -4.02 20.08 3.88
CA LEU A 12 -3.12 21.03 3.23
C LEU A 12 -3.76 22.40 2.97
N CYS A 13 -5.09 22.44 2.78
CA CYS A 13 -5.78 23.69 2.49
C CYS A 13 -5.72 24.65 3.70
N GLN A 14 -4.96 25.74 3.59
CA GLN A 14 -4.84 26.77 4.65
C GLN A 14 -5.33 28.15 4.17
N PRO A 15 -6.65 28.39 4.05
CA PRO A 15 -7.24 29.62 3.51
C PRO A 15 -6.73 30.91 4.15
N LYS A 16 -6.52 30.90 5.47
CA LYS A 16 -6.02 32.04 6.23
C LYS A 16 -4.58 32.42 5.89
N LYS A 17 -3.75 31.44 5.48
CA LYS A 17 -2.34 31.65 5.15
C LYS A 17 -2.14 32.04 3.69
N CYS A 18 -2.94 31.50 2.75
CA CYS A 18 -2.84 31.87 1.34
C CYS A 18 -3.68 33.10 0.96
N GLY A 19 -4.64 33.51 1.77
CA GLY A 19 -5.52 34.64 1.43
C GLY A 19 -6.46 34.34 0.24
N LEU A 20 -6.89 33.09 0.08
CA LEU A 20 -7.89 32.64 -0.90
C LEU A 20 -7.49 32.86 -2.37
N GLU A 21 -6.22 32.62 -2.70
CA GLU A 21 -5.71 32.78 -4.08
C GLU A 21 -6.48 31.97 -5.11
N CYS A 22 -6.91 30.73 -4.78
CA CYS A 22 -7.71 29.91 -5.68
C CYS A 22 -9.01 30.62 -6.13
N ILE A 23 -9.69 31.33 -5.23
CA ILE A 23 -10.91 32.10 -5.53
C ILE A 23 -10.56 33.35 -6.34
N LYS A 24 -9.55 34.11 -5.90
CA LYS A 24 -9.13 35.39 -6.52
C LYS A 24 -8.64 35.23 -7.95
N TYR A 25 -7.92 34.15 -8.24
CA TYR A 25 -7.30 33.91 -9.55
C TYR A 25 -8.13 33.02 -10.47
N CYS A 26 -9.21 32.38 -9.98
CA CYS A 26 -10.11 31.61 -10.82
C CYS A 26 -10.75 32.50 -11.90
N PRO A 27 -10.55 32.22 -13.21
CA PRO A 27 -11.16 33.02 -14.28
C PRO A 27 -12.68 32.98 -14.24
N VAL A 28 -13.27 31.85 -13.84
CA VAL A 28 -14.72 31.68 -13.80
C VAL A 28 -15.34 32.57 -12.71
N ASN A 29 -14.74 32.61 -11.52
CA ASN A 29 -15.07 33.61 -10.48
C ASN A 29 -14.90 35.04 -10.96
N LYS A 30 -13.81 35.36 -11.67
CA LYS A 30 -13.61 36.71 -12.23
C LYS A 30 -14.67 37.11 -13.24
N SER A 31 -15.27 36.15 -13.94
CA SER A 31 -16.38 36.40 -14.86
C SER A 31 -17.75 36.52 -14.17
N GLY A 32 -17.82 36.39 -12.84
CA GLY A 32 -19.03 36.60 -12.04
C GLY A 32 -19.78 35.33 -11.65
N ALA A 33 -19.23 34.13 -11.87
CA ALA A 33 -19.85 32.86 -11.48
C ALA A 33 -19.14 32.22 -10.28
N ASP A 34 -19.88 31.56 -9.38
CA ASP A 34 -19.35 31.00 -8.14
C ASP A 34 -18.68 29.62 -8.32
N CYS A 35 -17.63 29.56 -9.12
CA CYS A 35 -16.91 28.31 -9.39
C CYS A 35 -16.14 27.79 -8.16
N ILE A 36 -15.45 28.66 -7.43
CA ILE A 36 -14.77 28.32 -6.18
C ILE A 36 -15.28 29.25 -5.09
N VAL A 37 -15.84 28.69 -4.03
CA VAL A 37 -16.38 29.44 -2.89
C VAL A 37 -15.66 29.05 -1.61
N LEU A 38 -15.68 29.94 -0.61
CA LEU A 38 -15.31 29.57 0.74
C LEU A 38 -16.55 28.94 1.39
N ASN A 39 -16.49 27.65 1.70
CA ASN A 39 -17.54 27.02 2.49
C ASN A 39 -17.36 27.45 3.95
N GLU A 40 -18.36 28.16 4.48
CA GLU A 40 -18.35 28.74 5.83
C GLU A 40 -18.41 27.70 6.95
N GLU A 41 -19.02 26.53 6.69
CA GLU A 41 -19.15 25.46 7.69
C GLU A 41 -17.79 24.79 7.95
N ILE A 42 -17.11 24.37 6.88
CA ILE A 42 -15.80 23.71 6.98
C ILE A 42 -14.63 24.70 6.99
N LYS A 43 -14.87 25.97 6.68
CA LYS A 43 -13.86 27.05 6.55
C LYS A 43 -12.75 26.68 5.56
N LYS A 44 -13.11 26.02 4.47
CA LYS A 44 -12.20 25.58 3.38
C LYS A 44 -12.79 25.98 2.03
N ALA A 45 -11.95 26.00 1.01
CA ALA A 45 -12.44 26.20 -0.36
C ALA A 45 -13.39 25.05 -0.75
N GLN A 46 -14.31 25.30 -1.66
CA GLN A 46 -15.16 24.29 -2.29
C GLN A 46 -15.29 24.65 -3.77
N ILE A 47 -15.16 23.67 -4.63
CA ILE A 47 -15.10 23.83 -6.09
C ILE A 47 -16.34 23.17 -6.68
N ASP A 48 -17.14 23.95 -7.41
CA ASP A 48 -18.26 23.47 -8.20
C ASP A 48 -17.74 22.89 -9.53
N GLU A 49 -17.97 21.60 -9.75
CA GLU A 49 -17.44 20.85 -10.89
C GLU A 49 -18.21 21.11 -12.19
N ASP A 50 -19.48 21.51 -12.09
CA ASP A 50 -20.35 21.82 -13.23
C ASP A 50 -19.99 23.18 -13.82
N ILE A 51 -19.62 24.13 -12.95
CA ILE A 51 -19.21 25.49 -13.33
C ILE A 51 -17.72 25.56 -13.70
N CYS A 52 -16.86 24.81 -13.00
CA CYS A 52 -15.41 24.84 -13.21
C CYS A 52 -15.05 24.46 -14.64
N ASN A 53 -14.28 25.30 -15.36
CA ASN A 53 -13.89 25.00 -16.74
C ASN A 53 -12.68 24.05 -16.88
N GLY A 54 -12.03 23.67 -15.78
CA GLY A 54 -10.88 22.76 -15.78
C GLY A 54 -9.55 23.41 -16.21
N CYS A 55 -9.41 24.73 -16.15
CA CYS A 55 -8.19 25.44 -16.59
C CYS A 55 -6.94 25.18 -15.72
N GLY A 56 -7.10 24.65 -14.50
CA GLY A 56 -5.99 24.32 -13.59
C GLY A 56 -5.24 25.52 -13.00
N ILE A 57 -5.75 26.75 -13.14
CA ILE A 57 -5.09 27.94 -12.55
C ILE A 57 -5.08 27.85 -11.03
N CYS A 58 -6.19 27.43 -10.41
CA CYS A 58 -6.29 27.25 -8.96
C CYS A 58 -5.26 26.24 -8.40
N VAL A 59 -4.90 25.21 -9.17
CA VAL A 59 -3.85 24.24 -8.82
C VAL A 59 -2.50 24.95 -8.78
N LYS A 60 -2.15 25.68 -9.84
CA LYS A 60 -0.85 26.36 -9.96
C LYS A 60 -0.62 27.49 -8.97
N VAL A 61 -1.69 28.18 -8.57
CA VAL A 61 -1.59 29.29 -7.61
C VAL A 61 -1.72 28.83 -6.17
N CYS A 62 -2.06 27.57 -5.89
CA CYS A 62 -2.18 27.10 -4.51
C CYS A 62 -0.78 26.93 -3.90
N PRO A 63 -0.40 27.69 -2.84
CA PRO A 63 0.94 27.58 -2.26
C PRO A 63 1.14 26.33 -1.40
N PHE A 64 0.10 25.50 -1.25
CA PHE A 64 0.10 24.29 -0.42
C PHE A 64 -0.18 23.02 -1.23
N ASP A 65 -0.30 23.12 -2.56
CA ASP A 65 -0.64 22.00 -3.44
C ASP A 65 -1.91 21.24 -3.02
N ALA A 66 -2.87 21.95 -2.42
CA ALA A 66 -4.06 21.35 -1.81
C ALA A 66 -5.18 21.04 -2.81
N ILE A 67 -5.06 21.46 -4.08
CA ILE A 67 -6.11 21.34 -5.10
C ILE A 67 -5.63 20.48 -6.24
N THR A 68 -6.43 19.49 -6.62
CA THR A 68 -6.23 18.67 -7.82
C THR A 68 -7.42 18.86 -8.76
N ILE A 69 -7.16 19.10 -10.05
CA ILE A 69 -8.20 19.22 -11.10
C ILE A 69 -7.84 18.27 -12.24
N VAL A 70 -8.74 17.33 -12.52
CA VAL A 70 -8.58 16.32 -13.57
C VAL A 70 -9.75 16.37 -14.53
N ASN A 71 -9.46 16.28 -15.83
CA ASN A 71 -10.46 16.11 -16.87
C ASN A 71 -10.48 14.64 -17.29
N LEU A 72 -11.59 13.95 -17.01
CA LEU A 72 -11.83 12.56 -17.37
C LEU A 72 -12.78 12.44 -18.57
N ALA A 73 -12.75 11.27 -19.21
CA ALA A 73 -13.72 10.91 -20.22
C ALA A 73 -15.13 10.90 -19.63
N THR A 74 -16.11 11.44 -20.37
CA THR A 74 -17.50 11.57 -19.92
C THR A 74 -18.13 10.23 -19.56
N GLU A 75 -17.75 9.17 -20.27
CA GLU A 75 -18.22 7.81 -20.05
C GLU A 75 -17.90 7.29 -18.64
N LEU A 76 -16.82 7.76 -18.01
CA LEU A 76 -16.48 7.37 -16.65
C LEU A 76 -17.42 8.00 -15.60
N ALA A 77 -18.14 9.07 -15.94
CA ALA A 77 -19.08 9.69 -15.00
C ALA A 77 -20.18 8.71 -14.56
N THR A 78 -20.60 7.81 -15.47
CA THR A 78 -21.63 6.80 -15.18
C THR A 78 -21.09 5.60 -14.40
N ASP A 79 -19.77 5.40 -14.38
CA ASP A 79 -19.10 4.27 -13.72
C ASP A 79 -18.71 4.56 -12.26
N LYS A 80 -19.17 5.68 -11.71
CA LYS A 80 -18.83 6.12 -10.36
C LYS A 80 -19.46 5.18 -9.32
N VAL A 81 -18.63 4.61 -8.46
CA VAL A 81 -19.03 3.61 -7.45
C VAL A 81 -19.20 4.24 -6.08
N HIS A 82 -18.24 5.07 -5.69
CA HIS A 82 -18.24 5.69 -4.38
C HIS A 82 -17.53 7.04 -4.40
N GLN A 83 -18.07 7.98 -3.63
CA GLN A 83 -17.49 9.29 -3.36
C GLN A 83 -17.75 9.63 -1.89
N TYR A 84 -16.72 10.05 -1.15
CA TYR A 84 -16.87 10.31 0.29
C TYR A 84 -17.61 11.62 0.59
N ASP A 85 -17.33 12.66 -0.18
CA ASP A 85 -17.86 14.02 0.02
C ASP A 85 -17.67 14.86 -1.26
N ILE A 86 -18.15 16.10 -1.26
CA ILE A 86 -17.78 17.08 -2.28
C ILE A 86 -16.26 17.31 -2.30
N ASN A 87 -15.70 17.41 -3.50
CA ASN A 87 -14.27 17.55 -3.75
C ASN A 87 -13.39 16.53 -3.00
N SER A 88 -13.88 15.30 -2.80
CA SER A 88 -13.11 14.22 -2.21
C SER A 88 -12.62 13.21 -3.25
N PHE A 89 -11.85 12.23 -2.77
CA PHE A 89 -11.54 11.02 -3.51
C PHE A 89 -12.80 10.35 -4.09
N ARG A 90 -12.67 9.79 -5.30
CA ARG A 90 -13.73 9.06 -6.02
C ARG A 90 -13.21 7.73 -6.56
N LEU A 91 -14.02 6.69 -6.41
CA LEU A 91 -13.73 5.37 -6.97
C LEU A 91 -14.66 5.09 -8.15
N TYR A 92 -14.07 4.63 -9.26
CA TYR A 92 -14.77 4.20 -10.47
C TYR A 92 -14.49 2.73 -10.73
N ARG A 93 -15.55 2.00 -11.11
CA ARG A 93 -15.55 0.54 -11.28
C ARG A 93 -15.12 -0.22 -10.00
N LEU A 94 -15.38 -1.52 -9.99
CA LEU A 94 -14.98 -2.42 -8.91
C LEU A 94 -14.39 -3.69 -9.52
N PRO A 95 -13.44 -4.31 -8.81
CA PRO A 95 -12.96 -5.62 -9.22
C PRO A 95 -14.04 -6.66 -9.05
N THR A 96 -14.00 -7.66 -9.92
CA THR A 96 -15.00 -8.74 -9.90
C THR A 96 -14.43 -9.94 -9.14
N PRO A 97 -15.00 -10.31 -7.98
CA PRO A 97 -14.50 -11.44 -7.22
C PRO A 97 -14.72 -12.76 -7.97
N LYS A 98 -13.66 -13.54 -8.17
CA LYS A 98 -13.73 -14.84 -8.86
C LYS A 98 -13.64 -16.01 -7.91
N LYS A 99 -14.64 -16.90 -7.97
CA LYS A 99 -14.73 -18.05 -7.06
C LYS A 99 -13.58 -19.03 -7.29
N GLY A 100 -12.88 -19.39 -6.21
CA GLY A 100 -11.81 -20.39 -6.24
C GLY A 100 -10.53 -19.90 -6.91
N GLU A 101 -10.35 -18.59 -7.05
CA GLU A 101 -9.19 -17.98 -7.69
C GLU A 101 -8.63 -16.85 -6.81
N VAL A 102 -7.37 -16.51 -7.05
CA VAL A 102 -6.69 -15.38 -6.45
C VAL A 102 -6.67 -14.20 -7.43
N VAL A 103 -7.37 -13.13 -7.07
CA VAL A 103 -7.35 -11.87 -7.82
C VAL A 103 -6.41 -10.88 -7.15
N GLY A 104 -5.33 -10.54 -7.84
CA GLY A 104 -4.38 -9.51 -7.45
C GLY A 104 -4.89 -8.11 -7.78
N LEU A 105 -4.83 -7.17 -6.85
CA LEU A 105 -5.15 -5.76 -7.09
C LEU A 105 -3.86 -4.93 -7.01
N LEU A 106 -3.43 -4.39 -8.15
CA LEU A 106 -2.17 -3.68 -8.29
C LEU A 106 -2.39 -2.19 -8.54
N GLY A 107 -1.86 -1.33 -7.67
CA GLY A 107 -2.02 0.12 -7.82
C GLY A 107 -1.16 0.90 -6.84
N ARG A 108 -0.96 2.20 -7.10
CA ARG A 108 -0.24 3.11 -6.20
C ARG A 108 -1.04 3.36 -4.91
N ASN A 109 -0.40 3.95 -3.90
CA ASN A 109 -1.10 4.35 -2.68
C ASN A 109 -2.02 5.54 -2.96
N GLY A 110 -3.10 5.67 -2.18
CA GLY A 110 -4.11 6.71 -2.39
C GLY A 110 -5.02 6.51 -3.61
N MET A 111 -5.00 5.33 -4.24
CA MET A 111 -5.85 5.00 -5.40
C MET A 111 -7.21 4.38 -5.02
N GLY A 112 -7.47 4.10 -3.74
CA GLY A 112 -8.73 3.48 -3.29
C GLY A 112 -8.71 1.95 -3.13
N LYS A 113 -7.54 1.30 -3.06
CA LYS A 113 -7.42 -0.16 -2.81
C LYS A 113 -8.17 -0.60 -1.54
N SER A 114 -7.97 0.13 -0.44
CA SER A 114 -8.67 -0.15 0.82
C SER A 114 -10.18 0.17 0.73
N THR A 115 -10.57 1.19 -0.05
CA THR A 115 -11.99 1.49 -0.33
C THR A 115 -12.66 0.35 -1.08
N VAL A 116 -11.99 -0.23 -2.08
CA VAL A 116 -12.44 -1.43 -2.81
C VAL A 116 -12.68 -2.59 -1.84
N ILE A 117 -11.71 -2.89 -0.97
CA ILE A 117 -11.84 -3.97 0.02
C ILE A 117 -13.04 -3.73 0.94
N ASN A 118 -13.21 -2.50 1.42
CA ASN A 118 -14.33 -2.16 2.32
C ASN A 118 -15.70 -2.25 1.63
N ILE A 119 -15.79 -1.92 0.34
CA ILE A 119 -17.05 -2.08 -0.41
C ILE A 119 -17.35 -3.56 -0.64
N LEU A 120 -16.36 -4.33 -1.10
CA LEU A 120 -16.55 -5.75 -1.40
C LEU A 120 -16.74 -6.64 -0.15
N SER A 121 -16.30 -6.18 1.01
CA SER A 121 -16.57 -6.85 2.29
C SER A 121 -17.88 -6.43 2.96
N GLY A 122 -18.57 -5.41 2.43
CA GLY A 122 -19.81 -4.89 3.01
C GLY A 122 -19.62 -3.90 4.16
N ASN A 123 -18.37 -3.53 4.51
CA ASN A 123 -18.08 -2.50 5.51
C ASN A 123 -18.53 -1.10 5.05
N ILE A 124 -18.55 -0.84 3.73
CA ILE A 124 -19.01 0.41 3.14
C ILE A 124 -20.06 0.09 2.06
N LYS A 125 -21.25 0.67 2.19
CA LYS A 125 -22.27 0.65 1.12
C LYS A 125 -21.83 1.59 -0.02
N PRO A 126 -21.74 1.14 -1.29
CA PRO A 126 -21.43 2.04 -2.39
C PRO A 126 -22.58 3.05 -2.55
N ASN A 127 -22.24 4.31 -2.85
CA ASN A 127 -23.24 5.37 -2.97
C ASN A 127 -23.45 5.86 -4.41
N LEU A 128 -22.79 5.21 -5.38
CA LEU A 128 -22.84 5.54 -6.81
C LEU A 128 -22.53 7.02 -7.10
N GLY A 129 -21.76 7.66 -6.21
CA GLY A 129 -21.45 9.07 -6.27
C GLY A 129 -22.41 10.03 -5.58
N ASN A 130 -23.57 9.56 -5.14
CA ASN A 130 -24.52 10.36 -4.39
C ASN A 130 -24.19 10.28 -2.88
N TYR A 131 -23.28 11.13 -2.42
CA TYR A 131 -22.87 11.18 -1.02
C TYR A 131 -23.87 11.92 -0.12
N SER A 132 -24.69 12.82 -0.69
CA SER A 132 -25.71 13.56 0.06
C SER A 132 -26.94 12.72 0.36
N GLU A 133 -27.41 11.95 -0.63
CA GLU A 133 -28.55 11.04 -0.50
C GLU A 133 -28.16 9.64 -1.03
N PRO A 134 -27.40 8.84 -0.26
CA PRO A 134 -26.92 7.56 -0.72
C PRO A 134 -28.06 6.61 -1.11
N PRO A 135 -28.01 5.94 -2.28
CA PRO A 135 -29.06 5.05 -2.75
C PRO A 135 -29.26 3.85 -1.82
N GLU A 136 -30.48 3.30 -1.86
CA GLU A 136 -30.79 2.05 -1.19
C GLU A 136 -30.30 0.83 -2.00
N TRP A 137 -30.21 -0.33 -1.34
CA TRP A 137 -29.68 -1.53 -1.97
C TRP A 137 -30.40 -1.91 -3.26
N ASP A 138 -31.71 -1.71 -3.36
CA ASP A 138 -32.47 -2.06 -4.57
C ASP A 138 -32.03 -1.24 -5.79
N GLU A 139 -31.65 0.02 -5.59
CA GLU A 139 -31.10 0.88 -6.65
C GLU A 139 -29.69 0.44 -7.05
N ILE A 140 -28.85 0.09 -6.06
CA ILE A 140 -27.49 -0.45 -6.28
C ILE A 140 -27.57 -1.76 -7.07
N LEU A 141 -28.47 -2.68 -6.70
CA LEU A 141 -28.65 -3.95 -7.39
C LEU A 141 -29.20 -3.78 -8.82
N LYS A 142 -30.05 -2.76 -9.03
CA LYS A 142 -30.52 -2.40 -10.36
C LYS A 142 -29.38 -1.86 -11.23
N TYR A 143 -28.51 -1.02 -10.67
CA TYR A 143 -27.33 -0.49 -11.35
C TYR A 143 -26.38 -1.61 -11.81
N TYR A 144 -26.11 -2.59 -10.95
CA TYR A 144 -25.25 -3.73 -11.28
C TYR A 144 -25.96 -4.87 -12.02
N SER A 145 -27.19 -4.66 -12.51
CA SER A 145 -27.96 -5.70 -13.19
C SER A 145 -27.27 -6.25 -14.43
N GLY A 146 -27.18 -7.57 -14.53
CA GLY A 146 -26.47 -8.26 -15.63
C GLY A 146 -24.97 -8.43 -15.39
N THR A 147 -24.44 -8.01 -14.23
CA THR A 147 -23.03 -8.22 -13.84
C THR A 147 -22.90 -9.26 -12.74
N GLU A 148 -21.71 -9.86 -12.58
CA GLU A 148 -21.41 -10.78 -11.48
C GLU A 148 -21.50 -10.09 -10.11
N LEU A 149 -21.19 -8.80 -10.04
CA LEU A 149 -21.25 -7.98 -8.81
C LEU A 149 -22.66 -7.88 -8.22
N LYS A 150 -23.73 -7.98 -9.03
CA LYS A 150 -25.09 -8.01 -8.49
C LYS A 150 -25.28 -9.17 -7.52
N SER A 151 -24.86 -10.37 -7.91
CA SER A 151 -24.97 -11.56 -7.06
C SER A 151 -24.15 -11.45 -5.77
N HIS A 152 -23.03 -10.73 -5.83
CA HIS A 152 -22.20 -10.41 -4.67
C HIS A 152 -22.92 -9.45 -3.72
N PHE A 153 -23.46 -8.35 -4.25
CA PHE A 153 -24.19 -7.36 -3.45
C PHE A 153 -25.50 -7.89 -2.87
N GLU A 154 -26.20 -8.80 -3.57
CA GLU A 154 -27.38 -9.50 -3.01
C GLU A 154 -27.01 -10.26 -1.73
N LYS A 155 -25.89 -10.99 -1.75
CA LYS A 155 -25.41 -11.71 -0.56
C LYS A 155 -24.95 -10.75 0.55
N ILE A 156 -24.38 -9.59 0.22
CA ILE A 156 -24.05 -8.55 1.23
C ILE A 156 -25.34 -8.03 1.87
N LYS A 157 -26.34 -7.66 1.06
CA LYS A 157 -27.65 -7.17 1.51
C LYS A 157 -28.32 -8.17 2.47
N ASP A 158 -28.26 -9.45 2.13
CA ASP A 158 -28.88 -10.52 2.92
C ASP A 158 -28.03 -10.96 4.14
N GLY A 159 -26.85 -10.36 4.36
CA GLY A 159 -25.94 -10.74 5.45
C GLY A 159 -25.35 -12.14 5.30
N GLN A 160 -25.34 -12.68 4.07
CA GLN A 160 -24.88 -14.03 3.75
C GLN A 160 -23.39 -14.10 3.42
N ILE A 161 -22.73 -12.97 3.16
CA ILE A 161 -21.28 -12.94 2.96
C ILE A 161 -20.57 -12.94 4.31
N LYS A 162 -19.71 -13.94 4.51
CA LYS A 162 -18.65 -13.88 5.51
C LYS A 162 -17.35 -13.45 4.83
N ALA A 163 -16.82 -12.29 5.24
CA ALA A 163 -15.52 -11.79 4.78
C ALA A 163 -14.49 -11.89 5.92
N SER A 164 -13.29 -12.40 5.59
CA SER A 164 -12.13 -12.37 6.49
C SER A 164 -11.10 -11.40 5.92
N ILE A 165 -10.80 -10.34 6.66
CA ILE A 165 -9.96 -9.23 6.18
C ILE A 165 -8.72 -9.14 7.07
N LYS A 166 -7.55 -9.13 6.44
CA LYS A 166 -6.30 -8.77 7.12
C LYS A 166 -6.19 -7.24 7.19
N PRO A 167 -6.08 -6.62 8.38
CA PRO A 167 -5.85 -5.18 8.47
C PRO A 167 -4.49 -4.81 7.88
N GLN A 168 -4.41 -3.62 7.26
CA GLN A 168 -3.17 -3.09 6.69
C GLN A 168 -2.10 -2.85 7.77
N GLN A 169 -2.52 -2.33 8.93
CA GLN A 169 -1.63 -2.06 10.06
C GLN A 169 -1.73 -3.18 11.10
N VAL A 170 -0.77 -4.10 11.07
CA VAL A 170 -0.76 -5.26 11.97
C VAL A 170 -0.46 -4.91 13.44
N TYR A 171 0.18 -3.77 13.70
CA TYR A 171 0.45 -3.31 15.08
C TYR A 171 -0.84 -3.01 15.86
N GLN A 172 -1.90 -2.54 15.18
CA GLN A 172 -3.20 -2.32 15.81
C GLN A 172 -3.80 -3.60 16.40
N VAL A 173 -3.43 -4.78 15.87
CA VAL A 173 -3.86 -6.08 16.42
C VAL A 173 -3.22 -6.33 17.77
N ALA A 174 -1.94 -5.97 17.94
CA ALA A 174 -1.22 -6.10 19.20
C ALA A 174 -1.71 -5.09 20.26
N ASP A 175 -2.23 -3.93 19.84
CA ASP A 175 -2.82 -2.94 20.73
C ASP A 175 -4.25 -3.32 21.17
N ALA A 176 -5.01 -3.98 20.29
CA ALA A 176 -6.41 -4.35 20.53
C ALA A 176 -6.59 -5.67 21.29
N PHE A 177 -5.57 -6.53 21.37
CA PHE A 177 -5.64 -7.81 22.06
C PHE A 177 -4.48 -7.97 23.05
N ASP A 178 -4.81 -8.14 24.32
CA ASP A 178 -3.84 -8.42 25.37
C ASP A 178 -3.79 -9.93 25.61
N GLY A 179 -2.71 -10.58 25.15
CA GLY A 179 -2.52 -12.02 25.24
C GLY A 179 -1.40 -12.53 24.33
N THR A 180 -1.35 -13.86 24.16
CA THR A 180 -0.33 -14.54 23.34
C THR A 180 -0.80 -14.75 21.90
N GLY A 181 0.16 -15.02 21.01
CA GLY A 181 -0.17 -15.40 19.62
C GLY A 181 -1.06 -16.64 19.53
N LYS A 182 -0.88 -17.59 20.45
CA LYS A 182 -1.67 -18.82 20.55
C LYS A 182 -3.11 -18.57 20.93
N GLU A 183 -3.33 -17.79 21.99
CA GLU A 183 -4.67 -17.42 22.44
C GLU A 183 -5.44 -16.69 21.34
N LEU A 184 -4.78 -15.77 20.63
CA LEU A 184 -5.39 -15.05 19.52
C LEU A 184 -5.80 -16.01 18.39
N LEU A 185 -4.89 -16.91 17.97
CA LEU A 185 -5.16 -17.82 16.87
C LEU A 185 -6.27 -18.83 17.23
N GLU A 186 -6.20 -19.44 18.40
CA GLU A 186 -7.21 -20.39 18.88
C GLU A 186 -8.59 -19.74 19.03
N LYS A 187 -8.64 -18.48 19.49
CA LYS A 187 -9.89 -17.71 19.63
C LYS A 187 -10.62 -17.49 18.31
N TYR A 188 -9.89 -17.34 17.20
CA TYR A 188 -10.45 -17.03 15.88
C TYR A 188 -10.35 -18.22 14.89
N ASP A 189 -9.93 -19.40 15.34
CA ASP A 189 -9.88 -20.61 14.51
C ASP A 189 -11.25 -21.26 14.42
N GLU A 190 -11.96 -20.98 13.33
CA GLU A 190 -13.27 -21.56 13.04
C GLU A 190 -13.15 -22.83 12.17
N ARG A 191 -11.98 -23.04 11.56
CA ARG A 191 -11.71 -24.14 10.61
C ARG A 191 -10.92 -25.29 11.23
N GLY A 192 -10.37 -25.13 12.43
CA GLY A 192 -9.56 -26.13 13.12
C GLY A 192 -8.19 -26.37 12.46
N VAL A 193 -7.62 -25.34 11.81
CA VAL A 193 -6.38 -25.44 11.02
C VAL A 193 -5.18 -24.75 11.68
N SER A 194 -5.34 -24.19 12.87
CA SER A 194 -4.28 -23.50 13.64
C SER A 194 -2.95 -24.26 13.68
N SER A 195 -2.96 -25.53 14.09
CA SER A 195 -1.75 -26.36 14.19
C SER A 195 -0.99 -26.53 12.87
N GLN A 196 -1.70 -26.58 11.74
CA GLN A 196 -1.10 -26.63 10.40
C GLN A 196 -0.51 -25.26 10.04
N LEU A 197 -1.25 -24.17 10.26
CA LEU A 197 -0.83 -22.81 9.92
C LEU A 197 0.42 -22.38 10.69
N ILE A 198 0.53 -22.75 11.98
CA ILE A 198 1.71 -22.48 12.80
C ILE A 198 2.98 -23.03 12.14
N LYS A 199 2.92 -24.27 11.62
CA LYS A 199 4.05 -24.92 10.94
C LYS A 199 4.32 -24.34 9.56
N GLU A 200 3.27 -24.14 8.76
CA GLU A 200 3.40 -23.61 7.39
C GLU A 200 4.02 -22.20 7.39
N LEU A 201 3.65 -21.37 8.37
CA LEU A 201 4.13 -20.00 8.50
C LEU A 201 5.42 -19.89 9.34
N GLY A 202 5.85 -20.95 10.02
CA GLY A 202 7.05 -20.96 10.85
C GLY A 202 6.93 -20.07 12.10
N LEU A 203 5.84 -20.24 12.85
CA LEU A 203 5.48 -19.46 14.03
C LEU A 203 5.70 -20.23 15.35
N GLU A 204 6.29 -21.42 15.32
CA GLU A 204 6.38 -22.33 16.47
C GLU A 204 7.00 -21.67 17.72
N ASN A 205 8.03 -20.84 17.53
CA ASN A 205 8.74 -20.16 18.62
C ASN A 205 8.06 -18.87 19.09
N SER A 206 7.07 -18.39 18.35
CA SER A 206 6.41 -17.10 18.55
C SER A 206 5.05 -17.25 19.26
N MET A 207 4.45 -18.45 19.25
CA MET A 207 3.07 -18.67 19.71
C MET A 207 2.85 -18.38 21.21
N GLU A 208 3.84 -18.66 22.06
CA GLU A 208 3.74 -18.46 23.51
C GLU A 208 4.17 -17.05 23.96
N GLN A 209 4.64 -16.21 23.02
CA GLN A 209 5.06 -14.84 23.32
C GLN A 209 3.88 -13.88 23.33
N SER A 210 4.02 -12.76 24.05
CA SER A 210 3.04 -11.67 24.00
C SER A 210 3.03 -11.04 22.61
N LEU A 211 1.85 -10.63 22.12
CA LEU A 211 1.75 -9.93 20.83
C LEU A 211 2.63 -8.68 20.74
N LYS A 212 2.87 -7.99 21.87
CA LYS A 212 3.70 -6.77 21.92
C LYS A 212 5.19 -7.06 21.77
N GLU A 213 5.62 -8.30 21.98
CA GLU A 213 7.01 -8.74 21.88
C GLU A 213 7.35 -9.28 20.48
N LEU A 214 6.33 -9.64 19.70
CA LEU A 214 6.50 -10.18 18.36
C LEU A 214 7.11 -9.15 17.41
N SER A 215 8.04 -9.61 16.56
CA SER A 215 8.55 -8.78 15.47
C SER A 215 7.45 -8.49 14.45
N GLY A 216 7.61 -7.41 13.67
CA GLY A 216 6.66 -7.05 12.62
C GLY A 216 6.39 -8.18 11.61
N GLY A 217 7.41 -8.99 11.27
CA GLY A 217 7.24 -10.16 10.39
C GLY A 217 6.54 -11.35 11.06
N GLU A 218 6.66 -11.53 12.37
CA GLU A 218 5.89 -12.53 13.12
C GLU A 218 4.43 -12.11 13.27
N LEU A 219 4.17 -10.85 13.64
CA LEU A 219 2.83 -10.27 13.69
C LEU A 219 2.11 -10.38 12.35
N GLN A 220 2.83 -10.10 11.27
CA GLN A 220 2.31 -10.22 9.92
C GLN A 220 1.86 -11.65 9.59
N ARG A 221 2.72 -12.64 9.87
CA ARG A 221 2.42 -14.05 9.63
C ARG A 221 1.29 -14.54 10.53
N LEU A 222 1.25 -14.11 11.79
CA LEU A 222 0.15 -14.40 12.70
C LEU A 222 -1.18 -13.81 12.20
N ALA A 223 -1.18 -12.57 11.71
CA ALA A 223 -2.37 -11.95 11.13
C ALA A 223 -2.87 -12.73 9.89
N VAL A 224 -1.96 -13.21 9.04
CA VAL A 224 -2.32 -14.12 7.93
C VAL A 224 -2.92 -15.42 8.48
N ALA A 225 -2.34 -16.03 9.51
CA ALA A 225 -2.86 -17.25 10.12
C ALA A 225 -4.29 -17.08 10.65
N VAL A 226 -4.55 -15.99 11.40
CA VAL A 226 -5.87 -15.66 11.95
C VAL A 226 -6.90 -15.44 10.85
N VAL A 227 -6.51 -14.76 9.76
CA VAL A 227 -7.43 -14.51 8.64
C VAL A 227 -7.77 -15.81 7.92
N VAL A 228 -6.78 -16.67 7.70
CA VAL A 228 -6.95 -17.98 7.05
C VAL A 228 -7.75 -18.95 7.93
N SER A 229 -7.63 -18.88 9.26
CA SER A 229 -8.31 -19.80 10.18
C SER A 229 -9.82 -19.57 10.31
N LYS A 230 -10.32 -18.37 9.95
CA LYS A 230 -11.76 -18.05 9.92
C LYS A 230 -12.47 -18.74 8.76
N ASP A 231 -13.72 -19.17 8.96
CA ASP A 231 -14.57 -19.70 7.90
C ASP A 231 -15.32 -18.57 7.20
N ALA A 232 -14.73 -18.09 6.11
CA ALA A 232 -15.24 -17.00 5.30
C ALA A 232 -15.44 -17.45 3.84
N ASP A 233 -16.30 -16.76 3.10
CA ASP A 233 -16.47 -16.96 1.66
C ASP A 233 -15.42 -16.18 0.86
N PHE A 234 -15.03 -15.03 1.40
CA PHE A 234 -14.07 -14.10 0.80
C PHE A 234 -12.93 -13.78 1.77
N TYR A 235 -11.71 -13.87 1.26
CA TYR A 235 -10.51 -13.52 2.01
C TYR A 235 -9.82 -12.34 1.33
N PHE A 236 -9.57 -11.28 2.11
CA PHE A 236 -8.88 -10.08 1.65
C PHE A 236 -7.55 -9.94 2.38
N PHE A 237 -6.48 -9.83 1.62
CA PHE A 237 -5.13 -9.62 2.14
C PHE A 237 -4.57 -8.30 1.64
N ASP A 238 -4.41 -7.33 2.54
CA ASP A 238 -3.73 -6.07 2.25
C ASP A 238 -2.27 -6.13 2.67
N GLU A 239 -1.37 -6.11 1.69
CA GLU A 239 0.08 -6.26 1.81
C GLU A 239 0.49 -7.39 2.76
N PRO A 240 0.11 -8.66 2.53
CA PRO A 240 0.37 -9.79 3.45
C PRO A 240 1.85 -10.13 3.62
N SER A 241 2.73 -9.68 2.74
CA SER A 241 4.15 -10.07 2.74
C SER A 241 5.10 -9.04 3.36
N SER A 242 4.60 -7.86 3.76
CA SER A 242 5.40 -6.80 4.38
C SER A 242 6.23 -7.30 5.57
N TYR A 243 7.46 -6.75 5.71
CA TYR A 243 8.47 -7.11 6.72
C TYR A 243 9.06 -8.53 6.66
N ASN A 244 8.50 -9.43 5.85
CA ASN A 244 9.00 -10.79 5.69
C ASN A 244 10.21 -10.85 4.74
N ASP A 245 11.13 -11.76 5.02
CA ASP A 245 12.20 -12.12 4.09
C ASP A 245 11.70 -13.01 2.94
N VAL A 246 12.53 -13.21 1.91
CA VAL A 246 12.18 -13.95 0.69
C VAL A 246 11.57 -15.33 0.98
N PHE A 247 12.10 -16.08 1.96
CA PHE A 247 11.59 -17.43 2.27
C PHE A 247 10.24 -17.36 2.97
N GLN A 248 10.09 -16.43 3.92
CA GLN A 248 8.85 -16.19 4.64
C GLN A 248 7.74 -15.70 3.70
N ARG A 249 8.04 -14.85 2.71
CA ARG A 249 7.08 -14.39 1.69
C ARG A 249 6.50 -15.55 0.89
N ILE A 250 7.33 -16.51 0.47
CA ILE A 250 6.87 -17.69 -0.27
C ILE A 250 5.94 -18.57 0.60
N ARG A 251 6.25 -18.73 1.90
CA ARG A 251 5.39 -19.47 2.84
C ARG A 251 4.02 -18.81 2.98
N VAL A 252 3.99 -17.48 3.16
CA VAL A 252 2.75 -16.69 3.20
C VAL A 252 1.96 -16.90 1.91
N ALA A 253 2.59 -16.77 0.75
CA ALA A 253 1.89 -16.91 -0.52
C ALA A 253 1.31 -18.30 -0.74
N ARG A 254 2.05 -19.37 -0.41
CA ARG A 254 1.53 -20.75 -0.47
C ARG A 254 0.33 -20.96 0.44
N THR A 255 0.38 -20.40 1.65
CA THR A 255 -0.72 -20.50 2.62
C THR A 255 -1.98 -19.83 2.05
N ILE A 256 -1.83 -18.65 1.44
CA ILE A 256 -2.94 -17.94 0.79
C ILE A 256 -3.48 -18.74 -0.40
N GLN A 257 -2.63 -19.28 -1.27
CA GLN A 257 -3.04 -20.11 -2.40
C GLN A 257 -3.76 -21.41 -1.98
N ASN A 258 -3.48 -21.94 -0.79
CA ASN A 258 -4.20 -23.12 -0.31
C ASN A 258 -5.70 -22.84 -0.06
N LEU A 259 -6.11 -21.58 0.09
CA LEU A 259 -7.53 -21.21 0.18
C LEU A 259 -8.28 -21.46 -1.13
N THR A 260 -7.65 -21.27 -2.29
CA THR A 260 -8.34 -21.50 -3.57
C THR A 260 -8.57 -22.98 -3.83
N LYS A 261 -7.68 -23.85 -3.34
CA LYS A 261 -7.82 -25.32 -3.42
C LYS A 261 -9.07 -25.85 -2.70
N ILE A 262 -9.59 -25.11 -1.72
CA ILE A 262 -10.85 -25.43 -1.03
C ILE A 262 -12.03 -24.57 -1.54
N GLY A 263 -11.86 -23.94 -2.70
CA GLY A 263 -12.91 -23.21 -3.42
C GLY A 263 -13.25 -21.83 -2.86
N LYS A 264 -12.40 -21.26 -1.99
CA LYS A 264 -12.59 -19.92 -1.43
C LYS A 264 -12.10 -18.84 -2.40
N THR A 265 -12.73 -17.67 -2.38
CA THR A 265 -12.34 -16.52 -3.19
C THR A 265 -11.32 -15.68 -2.44
N VAL A 266 -10.23 -15.30 -3.12
CA VAL A 266 -9.15 -14.53 -2.50
C VAL A 266 -8.87 -13.27 -3.31
N MET A 267 -8.76 -12.13 -2.61
CA MET A 267 -8.23 -10.89 -3.17
C MET A 267 -6.96 -10.49 -2.43
N VAL A 268 -5.91 -10.17 -3.17
CA VAL A 268 -4.62 -9.76 -2.59
C VAL A 268 -4.18 -8.43 -3.17
N VAL A 269 -3.89 -7.48 -2.27
CA VAL A 269 -3.19 -6.24 -2.59
C VAL A 269 -1.72 -6.44 -2.25
N GLU A 270 -0.85 -6.34 -3.24
CA GLU A 270 0.60 -6.46 -3.05
C GLU A 270 1.35 -5.42 -3.89
N HIS A 271 2.51 -5.02 -3.38
CA HIS A 271 3.44 -4.12 -4.06
C HIS A 271 4.66 -4.87 -4.63
N ASP A 272 4.88 -6.10 -4.18
CA ASP A 272 5.92 -6.97 -4.71
C ASP A 272 5.40 -7.72 -5.96
N LEU A 273 5.83 -7.28 -7.13
CA LEU A 273 5.43 -7.88 -8.41
C LEU A 273 5.83 -9.34 -8.53
N THR A 274 6.96 -9.74 -7.92
CA THR A 274 7.42 -11.14 -7.99
C THR A 274 6.56 -12.06 -7.15
N LEU A 275 6.13 -11.58 -5.97
CA LEU A 275 5.21 -12.33 -5.14
C LEU A 275 3.81 -12.37 -5.75
N LEU A 276 3.36 -11.25 -6.32
CA LEU A 276 2.06 -11.17 -6.98
C LEU A 276 1.98 -12.10 -8.19
N ASP A 277 3.07 -12.22 -8.96
CA ASP A 277 3.21 -13.18 -10.08
C ASP A 277 3.10 -14.63 -9.61
N TYR A 278 3.74 -14.95 -8.48
CA TYR A 278 3.67 -16.29 -7.89
C TYR A 278 2.28 -16.63 -7.35
N LEU A 279 1.58 -15.64 -6.78
CA LEU A 279 0.38 -15.84 -5.97
C LEU A 279 -0.92 -15.76 -6.77
N SER A 280 -1.01 -14.86 -7.75
CA SER A 280 -2.28 -14.47 -8.39
C SER A 280 -2.57 -15.24 -9.67
N ASP A 281 -3.84 -15.61 -9.87
CA ASP A 281 -4.34 -16.17 -11.13
C ASP A 281 -4.68 -15.05 -12.13
N TYR A 282 -5.21 -13.94 -11.60
CA TYR A 282 -5.59 -12.75 -12.34
C TYR A 282 -5.08 -11.49 -11.64
N ILE A 283 -4.88 -10.42 -12.41
CA ILE A 283 -4.56 -9.10 -11.89
C ILE A 283 -5.54 -8.08 -12.46
N GLU A 284 -5.95 -7.17 -11.59
CA GLU A 284 -6.63 -5.94 -11.95
C GLU A 284 -5.75 -4.74 -11.56
N VAL A 285 -5.60 -3.80 -12.48
CA VAL A 285 -4.78 -2.61 -12.27
C VAL A 285 -5.68 -1.46 -11.82
N LEU A 286 -5.39 -0.92 -10.65
CA LEU A 286 -6.03 0.29 -10.13
C LEU A 286 -5.16 1.52 -10.46
N TYR A 287 -5.65 2.36 -11.35
CA TYR A 287 -4.94 3.53 -11.87
C TYR A 287 -5.74 4.82 -11.66
N GLY A 288 -5.05 5.96 -11.70
CA GLY A 288 -5.65 7.26 -11.45
C GLY A 288 -4.65 8.23 -10.82
N GLU A 289 -5.16 9.22 -10.10
CA GLU A 289 -4.35 10.25 -9.45
C GLU A 289 -4.53 10.21 -7.93
N SER A 290 -3.40 10.24 -7.21
CA SER A 290 -3.35 9.91 -5.78
C SER A 290 -4.23 10.85 -4.98
N ALA A 291 -5.06 10.28 -4.10
CA ALA A 291 -6.07 10.99 -3.31
C ALA A 291 -7.18 11.69 -4.13
N ALA A 292 -7.08 11.73 -5.46
CA ALA A 292 -8.09 12.36 -6.32
C ALA A 292 -9.12 11.36 -6.85
N TYR A 293 -8.67 10.32 -7.56
CA TYR A 293 -9.56 9.27 -8.06
C TYR A 293 -8.81 7.97 -8.35
N GLY A 294 -9.56 6.87 -8.36
CA GLY A 294 -9.07 5.56 -8.81
C GLY A 294 -10.08 4.87 -9.73
N ILE A 295 -9.57 4.21 -10.77
CA ILE A 295 -10.34 3.42 -11.73
C ILE A 295 -9.76 2.02 -11.76
N VAL A 296 -10.63 1.02 -11.59
CA VAL A 296 -10.26 -0.38 -11.69
C VAL A 296 -10.31 -0.80 -13.16
N SER A 297 -9.23 -1.39 -13.67
CA SER A 297 -9.19 -1.94 -15.03
C SER A 297 -10.06 -3.18 -15.18
N GLY A 298 -10.24 -3.64 -16.42
CA GLY A 298 -10.72 -5.02 -16.64
C GLY A 298 -9.78 -6.09 -16.04
N VAL A 299 -10.31 -7.32 -15.92
CA VAL A 299 -9.54 -8.49 -15.47
C VAL A 299 -8.48 -8.86 -16.51
N LEU A 300 -7.23 -8.98 -16.07
CA LEU A 300 -6.09 -9.38 -16.89
C LEU A 300 -5.46 -10.67 -16.34
N SER A 301 -4.81 -11.46 -17.21
CA SER A 301 -3.93 -12.51 -16.71
C SER A 301 -2.73 -11.88 -16.01
N THR A 302 -2.20 -12.55 -14.98
CA THR A 302 -1.14 -12.04 -14.10
C THR A 302 0.04 -11.44 -14.86
N LYS A 303 0.62 -12.19 -15.81
CA LYS A 303 1.74 -11.72 -16.63
C LYS A 303 1.41 -10.48 -17.47
N VAL A 304 0.20 -10.41 -18.02
CA VAL A 304 -0.24 -9.26 -18.83
C VAL A 304 -0.45 -8.03 -17.94
N GLY A 305 -1.10 -8.21 -16.78
CA GLY A 305 -1.34 -7.14 -15.80
C GLY A 305 -0.05 -6.52 -15.28
N ILE A 306 0.95 -7.35 -14.92
CA ILE A 306 2.26 -6.86 -14.45
C ILE A 306 2.97 -6.06 -15.55
N ASN A 307 2.99 -6.56 -16.78
CA ASN A 307 3.64 -5.85 -17.89
C ASN A 307 2.94 -4.51 -18.20
N ILE A 308 1.61 -4.49 -18.22
CA ILE A 308 0.82 -3.26 -18.38
C ILE A 308 1.14 -2.25 -17.27
N PHE A 309 1.25 -2.72 -16.03
CA PHE A 309 1.64 -1.88 -14.90
C PHE A 309 3.05 -1.28 -15.08
N LEU A 310 4.01 -2.10 -15.50
CA LEU A 310 5.40 -1.70 -15.78
C LEU A 310 5.52 -0.77 -16.99
N ASP A 311 4.65 -0.90 -17.98
CA ASP A 311 4.60 -0.05 -19.18
C ASP A 311 3.88 1.28 -18.94
N GLY A 312 2.97 1.36 -17.97
CA GLY A 312 2.22 2.59 -17.69
C GLY A 312 1.06 2.87 -18.66
N TYR A 313 0.66 1.88 -19.46
CA TYR A 313 -0.35 2.02 -20.51
C TYR A 313 -1.24 0.77 -20.59
N ILE A 314 -2.56 0.96 -20.58
CA ILE A 314 -3.58 -0.09 -20.68
C ILE A 314 -4.14 -0.07 -22.12
N PRO A 315 -3.75 -1.02 -22.99
CA PRO A 315 -4.16 -1.00 -24.40
C PRO A 315 -5.66 -1.18 -24.61
N SER A 316 -6.30 -2.05 -23.81
CA SER A 316 -7.74 -2.36 -23.93
C SER A 316 -8.63 -1.17 -23.63
N GLU A 317 -8.14 -0.21 -22.85
CA GLU A 317 -8.88 0.99 -22.46
C GLU A 317 -8.32 2.25 -23.12
N ASN A 318 -7.23 2.12 -23.89
CA ASN A 318 -6.50 3.22 -24.51
C ASN A 318 -6.10 4.33 -23.51
N VAL A 319 -5.66 3.92 -22.30
CA VAL A 319 -5.32 4.85 -21.22
C VAL A 319 -3.84 4.74 -20.87
N ARG A 320 -3.15 5.89 -20.87
CA ARG A 320 -1.81 6.05 -20.28
C ARG A 320 -1.95 6.65 -18.89
N PHE A 321 -1.62 5.88 -17.85
CA PHE A 321 -1.64 6.35 -16.45
C PHE A 321 -0.24 6.70 -15.94
N ARG A 322 0.81 6.48 -16.75
CA ARG A 322 2.17 6.90 -16.45
C ARG A 322 2.99 7.15 -17.71
N ASP A 323 3.75 8.25 -17.70
CA ASP A 323 4.55 8.66 -18.88
C ASP A 323 5.84 7.85 -19.04
N LYS A 324 6.57 7.63 -17.95
CA LYS A 324 7.82 6.87 -17.95
C LYS A 324 7.54 5.41 -17.70
N LYS A 325 8.08 4.52 -18.53
CA LYS A 325 8.10 3.08 -18.28
C LYS A 325 9.06 2.74 -17.15
N PHE A 326 8.83 1.63 -16.45
CA PHE A 326 9.85 1.04 -15.59
C PHE A 326 10.77 0.19 -16.48
N THR A 327 12.05 0.52 -16.53
CA THR A 327 13.06 -0.25 -17.24
C THR A 327 14.02 -0.88 -16.25
N PHE A 328 14.43 -2.11 -16.53
CA PHE A 328 15.46 -2.80 -15.76
C PHE A 328 16.70 -2.87 -16.64
N ASP A 329 17.74 -2.11 -16.27
CA ASP A 329 19.00 -2.10 -17.02
C ASP A 329 19.79 -3.36 -16.68
N ALA A 330 19.64 -4.40 -17.51
CA ALA A 330 20.45 -5.61 -17.42
C ALA A 330 21.94 -5.36 -17.79
N SER A 331 22.26 -4.22 -18.40
CA SER A 331 23.57 -3.91 -19.01
C SER A 331 24.53 -3.11 -18.12
N SER A 332 24.13 -2.67 -16.93
CA SER A 332 25.04 -2.02 -15.97
C SER A 332 25.93 -3.02 -15.21
N SER A 333 25.69 -4.32 -15.35
CA SER A 333 26.51 -5.40 -14.77
C SER A 333 27.71 -5.81 -15.64
N SER A 334 27.85 -5.26 -16.86
CA SER A 334 28.97 -5.52 -17.76
C SER A 334 30.04 -4.43 -17.80
N GLY A 335 29.99 -3.45 -16.89
CA GLY A 335 31.18 -2.66 -16.61
C GLY A 335 32.21 -3.61 -15.98
N GLU A 336 33.38 -3.78 -16.61
CA GLU A 336 34.52 -4.42 -15.95
C GLU A 336 34.59 -3.90 -14.51
N PHE A 337 34.72 -4.80 -13.53
CA PHE A 337 34.98 -4.41 -12.14
C PHE A 337 36.21 -3.51 -12.13
N GLN A 338 36.02 -2.20 -12.23
CA GLN A 338 37.12 -1.26 -12.21
C GLN A 338 37.87 -1.51 -10.90
N GLU A 339 39.19 -1.50 -10.96
CA GLU A 339 40.06 -1.43 -9.79
C GLU A 339 39.83 -0.07 -9.12
N GLY A 340 38.67 0.07 -8.47
CA GLY A 340 38.25 1.26 -7.79
C GLY A 340 38.97 1.40 -6.46
N ILE A 341 39.14 2.66 -6.04
CA ILE A 341 39.69 3.01 -4.73
C ILE A 341 38.81 2.37 -3.64
N GLU A 342 39.43 1.63 -2.74
CA GLU A 342 38.75 1.04 -1.60
C GLU A 342 38.27 2.14 -0.65
N ALA A 343 36.96 2.18 -0.40
CA ALA A 343 36.35 3.13 0.51
C ALA A 343 36.39 2.61 1.96
N ILE A 344 36.08 1.32 2.14
CA ILE A 344 36.11 0.63 3.43
C ILE A 344 36.72 -0.75 3.24
N SER A 345 37.65 -1.11 4.12
CA SER A 345 38.07 -2.49 4.39
C SER A 345 37.55 -2.89 5.76
N TYR A 346 37.06 -4.13 5.89
CA TYR A 346 36.84 -4.72 7.20
C TYR A 346 37.44 -6.13 7.25
N PRO A 347 38.14 -6.47 8.35
CA PRO A 347 38.62 -7.83 8.57
C PRO A 347 37.44 -8.75 8.91
N ALA A 348 37.73 -10.00 9.25
CA ALA A 348 36.71 -10.85 9.86
C ALA A 348 36.17 -10.17 11.14
N LEU A 349 34.86 -10.12 11.27
CA LEU A 349 34.17 -9.52 12.41
C LEU A 349 33.32 -10.57 13.10
N GLU A 350 33.27 -10.52 14.43
CA GLU A 350 32.42 -11.39 15.23
C GLU A 350 31.65 -10.57 16.26
N LYS A 351 30.37 -10.90 16.44
CA LYS A 351 29.53 -10.37 17.51
C LYS A 351 28.71 -11.48 18.14
N LYS A 352 28.76 -11.58 19.47
CA LYS A 352 28.02 -12.54 20.30
C LYS A 352 27.08 -11.79 21.23
N TYR A 353 25.81 -12.16 21.11
CA TYR A 353 24.76 -11.86 22.06
C TYR A 353 24.40 -13.15 22.81
N PRO A 354 23.69 -13.08 23.94
CA PRO A 354 23.31 -14.26 24.71
C PRO A 354 22.57 -15.34 23.90
N SER A 355 21.76 -14.95 22.92
CA SER A 355 20.92 -15.84 22.11
C SER A 355 21.30 -15.90 20.63
N PHE A 356 22.32 -15.14 20.20
CA PHE A 356 22.63 -14.98 18.78
C PHE A 356 24.10 -14.63 18.58
N SER A 357 24.77 -15.27 17.62
CA SER A 357 26.11 -14.89 17.18
C SER A 357 26.15 -14.68 15.68
N VAL A 358 26.90 -13.69 15.23
CA VAL A 358 27.18 -13.45 13.82
C VAL A 358 28.68 -13.38 13.59
N SER A 359 29.12 -14.09 12.56
CA SER A 359 30.49 -14.06 12.04
C SER A 359 30.44 -13.56 10.61
N ILE A 360 31.29 -12.58 10.30
CA ILE A 360 31.36 -11.92 9.00
C ILE A 360 32.76 -12.15 8.47
N GLU A 361 32.85 -12.69 7.26
CA GLU A 361 34.10 -12.86 6.55
C GLU A 361 34.70 -11.50 6.14
N PRO A 362 36.04 -11.40 5.99
CA PRO A 362 36.68 -10.18 5.52
C PRO A 362 36.10 -9.69 4.21
N GLY A 363 35.90 -8.38 4.09
CA GLY A 363 35.29 -7.79 2.91
C GLY A 363 35.75 -6.36 2.70
N ARG A 364 35.45 -5.86 1.50
CA ARG A 364 35.78 -4.50 1.08
C ARG A 364 34.62 -3.87 0.34
N VAL A 365 34.50 -2.55 0.48
CA VAL A 365 33.58 -1.71 -0.27
C VAL A 365 34.38 -0.68 -1.04
N ARG A 366 34.14 -0.56 -2.35
CA ARG A 366 34.84 0.36 -3.26
C ARG A 366 34.04 1.64 -3.47
N LYS A 367 34.74 2.72 -3.80
CA LYS A 367 34.11 4.00 -4.13
C LYS A 367 33.31 3.87 -5.43
N GLY A 368 32.04 4.29 -5.40
CA GLY A 368 31.18 4.31 -6.58
C GLY A 368 30.41 3.02 -6.84
N GLU A 369 30.56 1.99 -6.00
CA GLU A 369 29.77 0.75 -6.09
C GLU A 369 28.53 0.80 -5.18
N VAL A 370 27.53 -0.01 -5.53
CA VAL A 370 26.35 -0.25 -4.69
C VAL A 370 26.36 -1.73 -4.31
N VAL A 371 26.57 -2.02 -3.02
CA VAL A 371 26.58 -3.39 -2.49
C VAL A 371 25.22 -3.71 -1.89
N GLY A 372 24.54 -4.72 -2.43
CA GLY A 372 23.31 -5.27 -1.88
C GLY A 372 23.60 -6.40 -0.88
N ILE A 373 23.05 -6.32 0.33
CA ILE A 373 23.12 -7.40 1.33
C ILE A 373 21.78 -8.13 1.34
N MET A 374 21.80 -9.44 1.09
CA MET A 374 20.59 -10.28 1.06
C MET A 374 20.71 -11.47 2.01
N GLY A 375 19.57 -11.96 2.50
CA GLY A 375 19.48 -13.12 3.39
C GLY A 375 18.19 -13.12 4.20
N ALA A 376 17.91 -14.21 4.91
CA ALA A 376 16.77 -14.34 5.81
C ALA A 376 16.84 -13.35 6.99
N ASN A 377 15.70 -13.06 7.60
CA ASN A 377 15.62 -12.30 8.84
C ASN A 377 16.40 -13.02 9.95
N ALA A 378 16.90 -12.26 10.93
CA ALA A 378 17.73 -12.76 12.03
C ALA A 378 19.09 -13.41 11.65
N LEU A 379 19.54 -13.35 10.39
CA LEU A 379 20.91 -13.78 10.01
C LEU A 379 22.02 -12.75 10.35
N GLY A 380 21.71 -11.68 11.08
CA GLY A 380 22.69 -10.68 11.49
C GLY A 380 23.01 -9.59 10.45
N LYS A 381 22.20 -9.43 9.38
CA LYS A 381 22.37 -8.34 8.38
C LYS A 381 22.41 -6.96 9.03
N THR A 382 21.44 -6.67 9.91
CA THR A 382 21.37 -5.40 10.62
C THR A 382 22.55 -5.24 11.57
N THR A 383 22.99 -6.32 12.22
CA THR A 383 24.19 -6.32 13.09
C THR A 383 25.45 -6.02 12.29
N MET A 384 25.63 -6.63 11.12
CA MET A 384 26.72 -6.31 10.19
C MET A 384 26.70 -4.84 9.81
N MET A 385 25.55 -4.29 9.40
CA MET A 385 25.44 -2.88 9.05
C MET A 385 25.74 -1.95 10.24
N LYS A 386 25.26 -2.28 11.45
CA LYS A 386 25.55 -1.52 12.67
C LYS A 386 27.02 -1.55 13.04
N MET A 387 27.70 -2.68 12.87
CA MET A 387 29.15 -2.80 13.11
C MET A 387 29.95 -1.99 12.09
N ILE A 388 29.61 -2.08 10.80
CA ILE A 388 30.24 -1.29 9.73
C ILE A 388 30.02 0.21 9.96
N ALA A 389 28.80 0.62 10.29
CA ALA A 389 28.48 1.99 10.69
C ALA A 389 29.10 2.38 12.04
N GLY A 390 29.61 1.41 12.81
CA GLY A 390 30.08 1.48 14.19
C GLY A 390 29.12 2.17 15.16
N VAL A 391 27.83 1.90 14.97
CA VAL A 391 26.78 2.06 15.98
C VAL A 391 26.92 0.96 17.04
N GLU A 392 27.35 -0.24 16.61
CA GLU A 392 27.63 -1.39 17.45
C GLU A 392 29.13 -1.72 17.39
N LYS A 393 29.74 -2.09 18.52
CA LYS A 393 31.14 -2.54 18.52
C LYS A 393 31.21 -4.06 18.31
N PRO A 394 32.04 -4.56 17.37
CA PRO A 394 32.32 -5.98 17.28
C PRO A 394 33.04 -6.48 18.53
N ASP A 395 32.86 -7.75 18.88
CA ASP A 395 33.61 -8.39 19.97
C ASP A 395 34.98 -8.89 19.48
N SER A 396 35.09 -9.21 18.19
CA SER A 396 36.35 -9.53 17.50
C SER A 396 36.45 -8.81 16.16
N GLY A 397 37.67 -8.39 15.81
CA GLY A 397 37.95 -7.57 14.64
C GLY A 397 37.75 -6.07 14.90
N LYS A 398 38.38 -5.21 14.09
CA LYS A 398 38.26 -3.75 14.19
C LYS A 398 38.12 -3.15 12.80
N ILE A 399 37.16 -2.26 12.66
CA ILE A 399 36.95 -1.51 11.43
C ILE A 399 37.65 -0.16 11.57
N ASP A 400 38.58 0.13 10.67
CA ASP A 400 39.23 1.43 10.61
C ASP A 400 38.34 2.42 9.84
N LYS A 401 37.64 3.28 10.60
CA LYS A 401 36.71 4.27 10.03
C LYS A 401 37.47 5.46 9.46
N LYS A 402 37.92 5.34 8.21
CA LYS A 402 38.51 6.46 7.46
C LYS A 402 37.49 7.31 6.70
N VAL A 403 36.21 6.90 6.74
CA VAL A 403 35.11 7.55 6.01
C VAL A 403 33.97 7.93 6.95
N LYS A 404 33.27 9.01 6.61
CA LYS A 404 31.99 9.36 7.24
C LYS A 404 30.91 8.39 6.73
N ILE A 405 30.10 7.85 7.62
CA ILE A 405 29.03 6.89 7.29
C ILE A 405 27.68 7.50 7.70
N ALA A 406 26.78 7.64 6.74
CA ALA A 406 25.37 7.90 7.01
C ALA A 406 24.64 6.57 7.22
N TYR A 407 23.96 6.41 8.36
CA TYR A 407 23.27 5.18 8.71
C TYR A 407 21.77 5.44 8.89
N LYS A 408 20.95 4.74 8.11
CA LYS A 408 19.49 4.73 8.27
C LYS A 408 19.09 3.50 9.09
N PRO A 409 18.48 3.65 10.27
CA PRO A 409 18.03 2.52 11.08
C PRO A 409 16.87 1.78 10.42
N GLN A 410 16.73 0.50 10.75
CA GLN A 410 15.66 -0.37 10.24
C GLN A 410 14.28 0.01 10.78
N TYR A 411 14.21 0.40 12.06
CA TYR A 411 13.01 0.90 12.71
C TYR A 411 13.18 2.40 12.98
N LEU A 412 12.18 3.19 12.58
CA LEU A 412 12.10 4.61 12.88
C LEU A 412 11.31 4.76 14.18
N GLN A 413 11.88 5.47 15.15
CA GLN A 413 11.18 5.89 16.35
C GLN A 413 10.65 7.30 16.11
N ASN A 414 9.33 7.49 16.22
CA ASN A 414 8.67 8.79 16.03
C ASN A 414 8.64 9.56 17.37
N ASP A 415 9.79 9.65 18.03
CA ASP A 415 9.87 10.17 19.40
C ASP A 415 10.15 11.68 19.42
N VAL A 416 10.15 12.32 18.24
CA VAL A 416 10.53 13.72 18.08
C VAL A 416 9.38 14.51 17.47
N ASP A 417 8.78 15.38 18.28
CA ASP A 417 7.73 16.32 17.87
C ASP A 417 8.36 17.59 17.28
N VAL A 418 8.82 17.51 16.04
CA VAL A 418 9.47 18.60 15.31
C VAL A 418 9.00 18.64 13.85
N GLU A 419 9.01 19.83 13.25
CA GLU A 419 8.72 19.96 11.83
C GLU A 419 9.77 19.22 10.99
N VAL A 420 9.31 18.49 9.95
CA VAL A 420 10.18 17.69 9.08
C VAL A 420 11.31 18.53 8.47
N VAL A 421 11.02 19.79 8.11
CA VAL A 421 12.01 20.73 7.56
C VAL A 421 13.12 21.00 8.56
N SER A 422 12.79 21.22 9.84
CA SER A 422 13.79 21.48 10.88
C SER A 422 14.76 20.32 11.08
N VAL A 423 14.28 19.07 10.94
CA VAL A 423 15.15 17.89 11.01
C VAL A 423 16.14 17.85 9.84
N LEU A 424 15.67 18.20 8.63
CA LEU A 424 16.51 18.23 7.43
C LEU A 424 17.54 19.36 7.50
N ASP A 425 17.16 20.53 7.98
CA ASP A 425 18.06 21.67 8.14
C ASP A 425 19.18 21.33 9.14
N THR A 426 18.82 20.75 10.29
CA THR A 426 19.80 20.30 11.30
C THR A 426 20.76 19.25 10.73
N ALA A 427 20.25 18.32 9.89
CA ALA A 427 21.09 17.29 9.28
C ALA A 427 22.09 17.85 8.25
N ASN A 428 21.76 18.97 7.58
CA ASN A 428 22.66 19.60 6.61
C ASN A 428 23.81 20.39 7.25
N GLU A 429 23.69 20.74 8.54
CA GLU A 429 24.70 21.48 9.29
C GLU A 429 25.82 20.59 9.90
N THR A 430 25.71 19.26 9.78
CA THR A 430 26.64 18.25 10.37
C THR A 430 27.37 17.41 9.32
#